data_AF-A0A7C6H9Z2-F1
#
_entry.id   AF-A0A7C6H9Z2-F1
#
_cell.length_a   1.000
_cell.length_b   1.000
_cell.length_c   1.000
_cell.angle_alpha   90.00
_cell.angle_beta   90.00
_cell.angle_gamma   90.00
#
_symmetry.space_group_name_H-M   'P 1'
#
loop_
_entity.id
_entity.type
_entity.pdbx_description
1 polymer ?
#
loop_
_entity_poly.entity_id
_entity_poly.type
_entity_poly.pdbx_seq_one_letter_code
_entity_poly.pdbx_strand_id
1 'polypeptide(L)'
;MLQVYLHNISNQSFAVKEAYKFLRTNILFSRSGIKVICFTSCIPNEGKSNVSFNLSVYLAESGKKVVFIDADLRRSDIMERYKPDLSVFGLTHYLSAQNKIDDILYETNIDNLDIIFPGPVPPNPS
;
A
#
# COMPACT_ATOMS: atom_id res chain seq x y z
N MET A 1 0.19 -15.33 -9.84
CA MET A 1 0.12 -13.96 -9.28
C MET A 1 1.02 -13.10 -10.14
N LEU A 2 0.60 -11.88 -10.48
CA LEU A 2 1.42 -10.96 -11.27
C LEU A 2 2.54 -10.42 -10.37
N GLN A 3 3.75 -10.27 -10.89
CA GLN A 3 4.87 -9.69 -10.12
C GLN A 3 5.08 -8.25 -10.55
N VAL A 4 5.40 -7.38 -9.59
CA VAL A 4 5.77 -5.99 -9.83
C VAL A 4 7.01 -5.64 -9.04
N TYR A 5 7.96 -4.95 -9.68
CA TYR A 5 9.14 -4.48 -8.99
C TYR A 5 8.94 -3.03 -8.53
N LEU A 6 9.02 -2.80 -7.21
CA LEU A 6 8.93 -1.45 -6.66
C LEU A 6 10.32 -0.83 -6.64
N HIS A 7 10.53 0.16 -7.50
CA HIS A 7 11.76 0.94 -7.54
C HIS A 7 11.76 2.00 -6.42
N ASN A 8 12.94 2.42 -5.96
CA ASN A 8 13.09 3.48 -4.94
C ASN A 8 12.59 3.12 -3.53
N ILE A 9 12.70 1.85 -3.12
CA ILE A 9 12.58 1.49 -1.69
C ILE A 9 13.78 2.10 -0.96
N SER A 10 13.55 3.20 -0.24
CA SER A 10 14.62 3.97 0.38
C SER A 10 15.11 3.30 1.67
N ASN A 11 16.42 3.35 1.89
CA ASN A 11 16.98 2.96 3.18
C ASN A 11 16.68 4.06 4.21
N GLN A 12 15.96 3.70 5.26
CA GLN A 12 15.55 4.63 6.31
C GLN A 12 16.63 4.78 7.39
N SER A 13 16.67 5.95 8.05
CA SER A 13 17.50 6.13 9.24
C SER A 13 17.01 5.24 10.38
N PHE A 14 17.91 4.87 11.30
CA PHE A 14 17.58 4.02 12.45
C PHE A 14 16.37 4.55 13.24
N ALA A 15 16.33 5.87 13.50
CA ALA A 15 15.23 6.50 14.23
C ALA A 15 13.87 6.32 13.52
N VAL A 16 13.84 6.42 12.19
CA VAL A 16 12.62 6.21 11.40
C VAL A 16 12.19 4.74 11.46
N LYS A 17 13.13 3.79 11.38
CA LYS A 17 12.83 2.36 11.51
C LYS A 17 12.19 2.04 12.86
N GLU A 18 12.75 2.55 13.95
CA GLU A 18 12.22 2.34 15.29
C GLU A 18 10.84 2.99 15.48
N ALA A 19 10.61 4.17 14.89
CA ALA A 19 9.29 4.82 14.91
C ALA A 19 8.21 3.94 14.24
N TYR A 20 8.50 3.32 13.10
CA TYR A 20 7.55 2.39 12.45
C TYR A 20 7.34 1.09 13.24
N LYS A 21 8.40 0.52 13.83
CA LYS A 21 8.27 -0.64 14.71
C LYS A 21 7.38 -0.32 15.92
N PHE A 22 7.53 0.87 16.50
CA PHE A 22 6.70 1.34 17.61
C PHE A 22 5.24 1.53 17.16
N LEU A 23 5.00 2.20 16.03
CA LEU A 23 3.66 2.38 15.47
C LEU A 23 2.97 1.03 15.22
N ARG A 24 3.66 0.09 14.57
CA ARG A 24 3.16 -1.27 14.33
C ARG A 24 2.75 -1.94 15.64
N THR A 25 3.62 -1.90 16.64
CA THR A 25 3.35 -2.50 17.96
C THR A 25 2.11 -1.91 18.61
N ASN A 26 1.98 -0.58 18.62
CA ASN A 26 0.81 0.09 19.20
C ASN A 26 -0.49 -0.27 18.49
N ILE A 27 -0.48 -0.34 17.16
CA ILE A 27 -1.65 -0.77 16.39
C ILE A 27 -2.03 -2.20 16.78
N LEU A 28 -1.09 -3.13 16.80
CA LEU A 28 -1.38 -4.53 17.14
C LEU A 28 -1.87 -4.71 18.59
N PHE A 29 -1.46 -3.84 19.51
CA PHE A 29 -1.94 -3.83 20.89
C PHE A 29 -3.27 -3.10 21.08
N SER A 30 -3.63 -2.16 20.19
CA SER A 30 -4.88 -1.41 20.29
C SER A 30 -6.13 -2.29 20.24
N ARG A 31 -6.07 -3.40 19.49
CA ARG A 31 -7.14 -4.40 19.43
C ARG A 31 -6.59 -5.71 18.88
N SER A 32 -7.01 -6.82 19.49
CA SER A 32 -6.68 -8.16 18.99
C SER A 32 -7.37 -8.44 17.64
N GLY A 33 -6.66 -9.11 16.75
CA GLY A 33 -7.22 -9.57 15.48
C GLY A 33 -7.53 -8.48 14.45
N ILE A 34 -6.90 -7.30 14.53
CA ILE A 34 -6.97 -6.29 13.46
C ILE A 34 -6.43 -6.91 12.15
N LYS A 35 -7.26 -6.89 11.11
CA LYS A 35 -6.91 -7.36 9.76
C LYS A 35 -6.98 -6.28 8.69
N VAL A 36 -7.75 -5.22 8.94
CA VAL A 36 -7.96 -4.11 8.00
C VAL A 36 -7.70 -2.81 8.74
N ILE A 37 -6.87 -1.95 8.16
CA ILE A 37 -6.52 -0.64 8.70
C ILE A 37 -6.70 0.37 7.58
N CYS A 38 -7.55 1.38 7.79
CA CYS A 38 -7.70 2.50 6.88
C CYS A 38 -6.81 3.65 7.35
N PHE A 39 -6.05 4.25 6.42
CA PHE A 39 -5.24 5.44 6.68
C PHE A 39 -5.84 6.64 5.94
N THR A 40 -6.05 7.73 6.66
CA THR A 40 -6.52 9.00 6.11
C THR A 40 -5.84 10.16 6.84
N SER A 41 -5.98 11.36 6.30
CA SER A 41 -5.39 12.60 6.84
C SER A 41 -6.40 13.73 6.75
N CYS A 42 -6.19 14.79 7.53
CA CYS A 42 -7.12 15.93 7.56
C CYS A 42 -6.94 16.81 6.31
N ILE A 43 -5.71 16.90 5.81
CA ILE A 43 -5.36 17.69 4.62
C ILE A 43 -4.41 16.91 3.68
N PRO A 44 -4.28 17.33 2.41
CA PRO A 44 -3.28 16.76 1.50
C PRO A 44 -1.84 16.98 1.99
N ASN A 45 -0.92 16.13 1.54
CA ASN A 45 0.53 16.21 1.79
C ASN A 45 0.99 16.04 3.25
N GLU A 46 0.18 15.43 4.14
CA GLU A 46 0.59 15.09 5.52
C GLU A 46 1.45 13.81 5.61
N GLY A 47 1.86 13.25 4.47
CA GLY A 47 2.67 12.03 4.42
C GLY A 47 1.88 10.73 4.62
N LYS A 48 0.54 10.75 4.53
CA LYS A 48 -0.35 9.58 4.67
C LYS A 48 0.12 8.36 3.86
N SER A 49 0.44 8.57 2.58
CA SER A 49 0.82 7.53 1.62
C SER A 49 2.18 6.94 2.01
N ASN A 50 3.07 7.77 2.55
CA ASN A 50 4.38 7.35 3.02
C ASN A 50 4.28 6.51 4.30
N VAL A 51 3.50 6.97 5.27
CA VAL A 51 3.31 6.28 6.56
C VAL A 51 2.59 4.95 6.37
N SER A 52 1.51 4.94 5.58
CA SER A 52 0.71 3.74 5.33
C SER A 52 1.50 2.66 4.56
N PHE A 53 2.23 3.03 3.50
CA PHE A 53 3.07 2.10 2.75
C PHE A 53 4.21 1.55 3.61
N ASN A 54 4.94 2.38 4.34
CA ASN A 54 6.03 1.85 5.18
C ASN A 54 5.51 1.00 6.32
N LEU A 55 4.38 1.36 6.93
CA LEU A 55 3.78 0.49 7.94
C LEU A 55 3.41 -0.89 7.36
N SER A 56 2.92 -0.97 6.12
CA SER A 56 2.64 -2.27 5.47
C SER A 56 3.91 -3.10 5.30
N VAL A 57 5.03 -2.48 4.93
CA VAL A 57 6.37 -3.12 4.89
C VAL A 57 6.75 -3.66 6.27
N TYR A 58 6.68 -2.86 7.33
CA TYR A 58 7.03 -3.31 8.69
C TYR A 58 6.06 -4.36 9.27
N LEU A 59 4.80 -4.37 8.83
CA LEU A 59 3.87 -5.46 9.12
C LEU A 59 4.29 -6.74 8.38
N ALA A 60 4.67 -6.65 7.11
CA ALA A 60 5.13 -7.77 6.30
C ALA A 60 6.44 -8.38 6.84
N GLU A 61 7.40 -7.54 7.23
CA GLU A 61 8.66 -7.93 7.89
C GLU A 61 8.44 -8.70 9.20
N SER A 62 7.28 -8.56 9.85
CA SER A 62 6.91 -9.35 11.03
C SER A 62 6.41 -10.76 10.71
N GLY A 63 6.53 -11.20 9.45
CA GLY A 63 6.09 -12.50 8.95
C GLY A 63 4.59 -12.57 8.64
N LYS A 64 3.89 -11.44 8.59
CA LYS A 64 2.47 -11.40 8.23
C LYS A 64 2.33 -11.24 6.73
N LYS A 65 1.38 -11.95 6.13
CA LYS A 65 0.94 -11.66 4.75
C LYS A 65 0.11 -10.39 4.74
N VAL A 66 0.57 -9.38 4.01
CA VAL A 66 -0.02 -8.04 3.96
C VAL A 66 -0.35 -7.70 2.52
N VAL A 67 -1.53 -7.13 2.31
CA VAL A 67 -1.90 -6.49 1.04
C VAL A 67 -2.00 -5.00 1.29
N PHE A 68 -1.19 -4.20 0.61
CA PHE A 68 -1.34 -2.75 0.59
C PHE A 68 -2.28 -2.36 -0.54
N ILE A 69 -3.36 -1.63 -0.23
CA ILE A 69 -4.34 -1.18 -1.22
C ILE A 69 -4.25 0.34 -1.29
N ASP A 70 -3.82 0.86 -2.44
CA ASP A 70 -3.88 2.29 -2.69
C ASP A 70 -5.27 2.69 -3.17
N ALA A 71 -6.07 3.19 -2.23
CA ALA A 71 -7.43 3.65 -2.48
C ALA A 71 -7.51 5.15 -2.83
N ASP A 72 -6.39 5.85 -3.02
CA ASP A 72 -6.40 7.23 -3.51
C ASP A 72 -6.56 7.24 -5.05
N LEU A 73 -7.82 7.08 -5.48
CA LEU A 73 -8.19 7.00 -6.90
C LEU A 73 -8.06 8.34 -7.65
N ARG A 74 -7.81 9.45 -6.94
CA ARG A 74 -7.67 10.78 -7.55
C ARG A 74 -6.22 11.11 -7.85
N ARG A 75 -5.33 10.89 -6.87
CA ARG A 75 -3.90 11.18 -7.01
C ARG A 75 -3.08 10.23 -6.13
N SER A 76 -2.59 9.16 -6.75
CA SER A 76 -1.72 8.20 -6.07
C SER A 76 -0.26 8.66 -6.04
N ASP A 77 0.22 8.97 -4.84
CA ASP A 77 1.65 9.19 -4.58
C ASP A 77 2.46 7.89 -4.75
N ILE A 78 1.82 6.73 -4.62
CA ILE A 78 2.47 5.41 -4.69
C ILE A 78 2.87 5.10 -6.13
N MET A 79 1.95 5.30 -7.08
CA MET A 79 2.22 5.18 -8.51
C MET A 79 3.35 6.13 -8.94
N GLU A 80 3.32 7.38 -8.47
CA GLU A 80 4.34 8.39 -8.79
C GLU A 80 5.71 8.03 -8.24
N ARG A 81 5.76 7.50 -7.00
CA ARG A 81 7.01 7.19 -6.29
C ARG A 81 7.68 5.91 -6.76
N TYR A 82 6.92 4.83 -6.83
CA TYR A 82 7.48 3.49 -7.05
C TYR A 82 7.50 3.07 -8.51
N LYS A 83 6.75 3.77 -9.38
CA LYS A 83 6.71 3.62 -10.84
C LYS A 83 6.84 2.16 -11.28
N PRO A 84 5.73 1.40 -11.23
CA PRO A 84 5.72 0.00 -11.65
C PRO A 84 6.42 -0.18 -13.00
N ASP A 85 7.20 -1.25 -13.12
CA ASP A 85 7.94 -1.63 -14.32
C ASP A 85 7.05 -2.17 -15.45
N LEU A 86 5.75 -2.28 -15.18
CA LEU A 86 4.73 -2.74 -16.12
C LEU A 86 3.46 -1.88 -16.06
N SER A 87 2.63 -2.00 -17.08
CA SER A 87 1.28 -1.43 -17.04
C SER A 87 0.40 -2.24 -16.09
N VAL A 88 -0.08 -1.59 -15.03
CA VAL A 88 -0.85 -2.23 -13.96
C VAL A 88 -2.34 -1.93 -14.06
N PHE A 89 -3.17 -2.95 -13.86
CA PHE A 89 -4.59 -2.79 -13.57
C PHE A 89 -4.75 -2.57 -12.07
N GLY A 90 -5.54 -1.57 -11.68
CA GLY A 90 -5.81 -1.30 -10.26
C GLY A 90 -7.26 -1.42 -9.83
N LEU A 91 -7.50 -0.94 -8.60
CA LEU A 91 -8.76 -0.96 -7.87
C LEU A 91 -9.95 -0.44 -8.68
N THR A 92 -9.81 0.64 -9.45
CA THR A 92 -10.88 1.17 -10.31
C THR A 92 -11.40 0.12 -11.29
N HIS A 93 -10.53 -0.71 -11.89
CA HIS A 93 -10.96 -1.73 -12.84
C HIS A 93 -11.74 -2.85 -12.16
N TYR A 94 -11.29 -3.26 -10.97
CA TYR A 94 -11.98 -4.27 -10.17
C TYR A 94 -13.34 -3.79 -9.69
N LEU A 95 -13.42 -2.57 -9.16
CA LEU A 95 -14.68 -1.97 -8.71
C LEU A 95 -15.68 -1.76 -9.86
N SER A 96 -15.18 -1.56 -11.08
CA SER A 96 -15.99 -1.45 -12.29
C SER A 96 -16.30 -2.80 -12.95
N ALA A 97 -15.95 -3.93 -12.31
CA ALA A 97 -16.12 -5.29 -12.82
C ALA A 97 -15.44 -5.57 -14.17
N GLN A 98 -14.41 -4.80 -14.54
CA GLN A 98 -13.63 -4.98 -15.77
C GLN A 98 -12.54 -6.04 -15.60
N ASN A 99 -12.05 -6.21 -14.37
CA ASN A 99 -10.99 -7.15 -14.01
C ASN A 99 -11.37 -7.90 -12.73
N LYS A 100 -10.84 -9.12 -12.56
CA LYS A 100 -10.96 -9.89 -11.32
C LYS A 100 -9.87 -9.51 -10.34
N ILE A 101 -10.02 -9.94 -9.08
CA ILE A 101 -9.04 -9.65 -8.03
C ILE A 101 -7.64 -10.17 -8.38
N ASP A 102 -7.56 -11.35 -9.01
CA ASP A 102 -6.30 -11.98 -9.40
C ASP A 102 -5.56 -11.20 -10.51
N ASP A 103 -6.25 -10.33 -11.24
CA ASP A 103 -5.69 -9.50 -12.32
C ASP A 103 -5.09 -8.17 -11.78
N ILE A 104 -5.43 -7.79 -10.55
CA ILE A 104 -5.05 -6.50 -9.94
C ILE A 104 -4.20 -6.67 -8.66
N LEU A 105 -3.98 -7.91 -8.23
CA LEU A 105 -3.13 -8.25 -7.08
C LEU A 105 -1.71 -8.57 -7.57
N TYR A 106 -0.76 -7.73 -7.16
CA TYR A 106 0.64 -7.86 -7.55
C TYR A 106 1.50 -8.26 -6.36
N GLU A 107 2.28 -9.33 -6.52
CA GLU A 107 3.36 -9.69 -5.62
C GLU A 107 4.50 -8.70 -5.80
N THR A 108 4.97 -8.10 -4.71
CA THR A 108 6.08 -7.13 -4.76
C THR A 108 7.43 -7.81 -4.55
N ASN A 109 8.51 -7.05 -4.76
CA ASN A 109 9.87 -7.46 -4.37
C ASN A 109 10.15 -7.32 -2.85
N ILE A 110 9.11 -7.20 -2.01
CA ILE A 110 9.20 -7.17 -0.54
C ILE A 110 8.48 -8.40 0.00
N ASP A 111 9.20 -9.23 0.76
CA ASP A 111 8.68 -10.48 1.30
C ASP A 111 7.37 -10.27 2.09
N ASN A 112 6.36 -11.10 1.80
CA ASN A 112 5.03 -11.08 2.39
C ASN A 112 4.18 -9.81 2.12
N LEU A 113 4.58 -8.97 1.16
CA LEU A 113 3.83 -7.78 0.78
C LEU A 113 3.33 -7.87 -0.66
N ASP A 114 2.01 -7.89 -0.81
CA ASP A 114 1.33 -7.70 -2.08
C ASP A 114 0.78 -6.27 -2.18
N ILE A 115 0.50 -5.80 -3.38
CA ILE A 115 -0.03 -4.47 -3.65
C ILE A 115 -1.20 -4.48 -4.65
N ILE A 116 -2.16 -3.61 -4.39
CA ILE A 116 -3.21 -3.21 -5.35
C ILE A 116 -3.05 -1.72 -5.60
N PHE A 117 -2.80 -1.35 -6.86
CA PHE A 117 -2.70 0.03 -7.33
C PHE A 117 -4.10 0.66 -7.51
N PRO A 118 -4.23 2.00 -7.63
CA PRO A 118 -5.54 2.63 -7.81
C PRO A 118 -6.19 2.31 -9.17
N GLY A 119 -5.40 2.19 -10.24
CA GLY A 119 -5.91 2.17 -11.61
C GLY A 119 -6.17 3.57 -12.16
N PRO A 120 -6.88 3.72 -13.30
CA PRO A 120 -7.20 5.01 -13.89
C PRO A 120 -8.10 5.81 -12.95
N VAL A 121 -7.97 7.14 -13.02
CA VAL A 121 -8.86 8.06 -12.31
C VAL A 121 -10.29 7.87 -12.83
N PRO A 122 -11.24 7.43 -12.00
CA PRO A 122 -12.62 7.22 -12.44
C PRO A 122 -13.32 8.57 -12.67
N PRO A 123 -14.36 8.62 -13.52
CA PRO A 123 -15.16 9.83 -13.71
C PRO A 123 -15.86 10.27 -12.40
N ASN A 124 -16.18 9.30 -11.52
CA ASN A 124 -16.78 9.50 -10.21
C ASN A 124 -15.94 8.78 -9.13
N PRO A 125 -14.96 9.44 -8.49
CA PRO A 125 -14.12 8.84 -7.45
C PRO A 125 -14.73 8.86 -6.03
N SER A 126 -15.97 9.33 -5.88
CA SER A 126 -16.67 9.50 -4.60
C SER A 126 -17.63 8.36 -4.32
#